data_AF-A0A2K9NNX1-F1
#
_entry.id   AF-A0A2K9NNX1-F1
#
_cell.length_a   1.000
_cell.length_b   1.000
_cell.length_c   1.000
_cell.angle_alpha   90.00
_cell.angle_beta   90.00
_cell.angle_gamma   90.00
#
_symmetry.space_group_name_H-M   'P 1'
#
loop_
_entity.id
_entity.type
_entity.pdbx_description
1 polymer ?
#
loop_
_entity_poly.entity_id
_entity_poly.type
_entity_poly.pdbx_seq_one_letter_code
_entity_poly.pdbx_strand_id
1 'polypeptide(L)'
;MNIDGENLVSLDQWKTQKREGNFSDYLKVLSFNDLMNESDSLMDQLKRSEEMDDLFSKTRVMMNEFTNRLEKESKHLADSVKDLKKQIEDKLH
;
A
#
# COMPACT_ATOMS: atom_id res chain seq x y z
N MET A 1 7.75 -29.99 -14.76
CA MET A 1 8.38 -29.07 -13.80
C MET A 1 7.56 -27.80 -13.82
N ASN A 2 6.66 -27.61 -12.86
CA ASN A 2 5.90 -26.38 -12.69
C ASN A 2 6.48 -25.61 -11.52
N ILE A 3 6.82 -24.36 -11.79
CA ILE A 3 7.36 -23.38 -10.86
C ILE A 3 6.12 -22.65 -10.32
N ASP A 4 5.41 -23.23 -9.36
CA ASP A 4 4.24 -22.57 -8.76
C ASP A 4 4.23 -22.84 -7.26
N GLY A 5 4.50 -21.79 -6.49
CA GLY A 5 4.47 -21.82 -5.04
C GLY A 5 5.60 -21.04 -4.39
N GLU A 6 5.95 -19.87 -4.92
CA GLU A 6 6.66 -18.88 -4.11
C GLU A 6 5.79 -18.54 -2.91
N ASN A 7 6.12 -19.16 -1.79
CA ASN A 7 5.86 -18.81 -0.39
C ASN A 7 5.02 -17.53 -0.16
N LEU A 8 3.73 -17.58 -0.50
CA LEU A 8 2.74 -16.62 -0.04
C LEU A 8 2.42 -16.98 1.41
N VAL A 9 3.31 -16.58 2.32
CA VAL A 9 3.01 -16.53 3.75
C VAL A 9 1.74 -15.67 3.86
N SER A 10 0.64 -16.29 4.25
CA SER A 10 -0.63 -15.60 4.47
C SER A 10 -0.38 -14.41 5.41
N LEU A 11 -1.04 -13.27 5.18
CA LEU A 11 -0.94 -12.08 6.05
C LEU A 11 -1.15 -12.45 7.53
N ASP A 12 -2.00 -13.46 7.81
CA ASP A 12 -2.23 -13.97 9.15
C ASP A 12 -1.05 -14.77 9.71
N GLN A 13 -0.32 -15.51 8.87
CA GLN A 13 0.92 -16.19 9.25
C GLN A 13 2.06 -15.18 9.50
N TRP A 14 2.11 -14.09 8.72
CA TRP A 14 3.08 -13.00 8.94
C TRP A 14 2.81 -12.25 10.25
N LYS A 15 1.54 -11.91 10.53
CA LYS A 15 1.09 -11.29 11.79
C LYS A 15 1.43 -12.14 13.03
N THR A 16 1.42 -13.46 12.88
CA THR A 16 1.71 -14.40 13.98
C THR A 16 3.21 -14.61 14.21
N GLN A 17 4.07 -14.40 13.21
CA GLN A 17 5.48 -14.81 13.25
C GLN A 17 6.50 -13.72 13.64
N LYS A 18 6.15 -12.42 13.66
CA LYS A 18 7.13 -11.38 14.08
C LYS A 18 6.54 -10.30 14.98
N ARG A 19 6.74 -10.48 16.28
CA ARG A 19 7.25 -9.37 17.11
C ARG A 19 8.64 -9.05 16.53
N GLU A 20 8.92 -7.79 16.18
CA GLU A 20 10.20 -7.26 15.61
C GLU A 20 10.31 -7.07 14.07
N GLY A 21 9.21 -7.08 13.32
CA GLY A 21 9.20 -6.47 11.97
C GLY A 21 8.87 -4.98 12.06
N ASN A 22 9.72 -4.09 11.53
CA ASN A 22 9.42 -2.66 11.47
C ASN A 22 8.07 -2.46 10.75
N PHE A 23 7.15 -1.67 11.33
CA PHE A 23 5.84 -1.38 10.74
C PHE A 23 5.96 -0.86 9.30
N SER A 24 7.06 -0.16 8.96
CA SER A 24 7.33 0.23 7.57
C SER A 24 7.51 -0.96 6.62
N ASP A 25 8.15 -2.05 7.04
CA ASP A 25 8.39 -3.22 6.20
C ASP A 25 7.11 -4.03 5.98
N TYR A 26 6.19 -4.02 6.94
CA TYR A 26 4.83 -4.53 6.76
C TYR A 26 4.12 -3.82 5.61
N LEU A 27 4.11 -2.49 5.61
CA LEU A 27 3.38 -1.73 4.60
C LEU A 27 3.95 -1.96 3.20
N LYS A 28 5.26 -2.15 3.08
CA LYS A 28 5.94 -2.45 1.81
C LYS A 28 5.41 -3.70 1.11
N VAL A 29 4.96 -4.71 1.84
CA VAL A 29 4.46 -5.97 1.25
C VAL A 29 2.96 -5.95 0.94
N LEU A 30 2.23 -4.92 1.38
CA LEU A 30 0.80 -4.79 1.11
C LEU A 30 0.54 -4.42 -0.35
N SER A 31 -0.60 -4.88 -0.89
CA SER A 31 -1.16 -4.27 -2.10
C SER A 31 -1.70 -2.87 -1.80
N PHE A 32 -1.93 -2.04 -2.82
CA PHE A 32 -2.52 -0.71 -2.60
C PHE A 32 -3.91 -0.78 -1.93
N ASN A 33 -4.71 -1.80 -2.29
CA ASN A 33 -6.01 -2.03 -1.68
C ASN A 33 -5.92 -2.44 -0.20
N ASP A 34 -4.97 -3.31 0.13
CA ASP A 34 -4.74 -3.69 1.53
C ASP A 34 -4.21 -2.52 2.36
N LEU A 35 -3.40 -1.66 1.75
CA LEU A 35 -2.92 -0.43 2.38
C LEU A 35 -4.06 0.55 2.66
N MET A 36 -5.05 0.69 1.76
CA MET A 36 -6.27 1.47 2.01
C MET A 36 -7.03 0.91 3.22
N ASN A 37 -7.32 -0.40 3.23
CA ASN A 37 -8.05 -1.04 4.33
C ASN A 37 -7.34 -0.88 5.68
N GLU A 38 -6.00 -1.04 5.70
CA GLU A 38 -5.20 -0.86 6.91
C GLU A 38 -5.21 0.61 7.37
N SER A 39 -5.20 1.56 6.43
CA SER A 39 -5.32 3.00 6.77
C SER A 39 -6.68 3.35 7.39
N ASP A 40 -7.77 2.77 6.89
CA ASP A 40 -9.12 2.97 7.44
C ASP A 40 -9.22 2.38 8.86
N SER A 41 -8.69 1.16 9.07
CA SER A 41 -8.65 0.53 10.39
C SER A 41 -7.89 1.37 11.41
N LEU A 42 -6.75 1.92 11.00
CA LEU A 42 -5.88 2.70 11.87
C LEU A 42 -6.46 4.09 12.18
N MET A 43 -7.17 4.68 11.21
CA MET A 43 -7.95 5.91 11.40
C MET A 43 -9.11 5.71 12.40
N ASP A 44 -9.77 4.56 12.35
CA ASP A 44 -10.84 4.22 13.30
C ASP A 44 -10.32 3.95 14.70
N GLN A 45 -9.12 3.37 14.84
CA GLN A 45 -8.44 3.18 16.13
C GLN A 45 -8.03 4.53 16.75
N LEU A 46 -7.54 5.47 15.93
CA LEU A 46 -7.19 6.83 16.36
C LEU A 46 -8.38 7.60 16.93
N LYS A 47 -9.56 7.47 16.31
CA LYS A 47 -10.78 8.14 16.77
C LYS A 47 -11.31 7.60 18.10
N ARG A 48 -10.89 6.40 18.50
CA ARG A 48 -11.44 5.67 19.65
C ARG A 48 -10.51 5.60 20.86
N SER A 49 -9.23 5.98 20.72
CA SER A 49 -8.21 5.77 21.77
C SER A 49 -7.77 7.06 22.46
N GLU A 50 -7.60 7.02 23.78
CA GLU A 50 -7.06 8.11 24.61
C GLU A 50 -5.52 8.03 24.78
N GLU A 51 -4.90 6.86 24.57
CA GLU A 51 -3.43 6.68 24.61
C GLU A 51 -2.85 6.58 23.18
N MET A 52 -1.84 7.40 22.90
CA MET A 52 -1.71 7.97 21.55
C MET A 52 -0.31 7.88 20.91
N ASP A 53 0.77 7.71 21.66
CA ASP A 53 2.13 7.92 21.10
C ASP A 53 2.57 6.87 20.07
N ASP A 54 2.35 5.57 20.35
CA ASP A 54 2.66 4.49 19.39
C ASP A 54 1.69 4.49 18.20
N LEU A 55 0.43 4.84 18.46
CA LEU A 55 -0.61 4.90 17.43
C LEU A 55 -0.37 6.06 16.46
N PHE A 56 0.02 7.24 16.94
CA PHE A 56 0.41 8.36 16.07
C PHE A 56 1.66 8.06 15.27
N SER A 57 2.65 7.38 15.87
CA SER A 57 3.87 6.98 15.17
C SER A 57 3.56 6.03 14.03
N LYS A 58 2.72 5.02 14.25
CA LYS A 58 2.23 4.10 13.20
C LYS A 58 1.39 4.82 12.16
N THR A 59 0.50 5.72 12.57
CA THR A 59 -0.29 6.54 11.65
C THR A 59 0.60 7.34 10.72
N ARG A 60 1.63 8.00 11.25
CA ARG A 60 2.56 8.77 10.45
C ARG A 60 3.27 7.91 9.40
N VAL A 61 3.74 6.73 9.80
CA VAL A 61 4.39 5.79 8.88
C VAL A 61 3.41 5.29 7.81
N MET A 62 2.16 4.99 8.19
CA MET A 62 1.08 4.62 7.27
C MET A 62 0.79 5.71 6.24
N MET A 63 0.57 6.94 6.71
CA MET A 63 0.24 8.07 5.84
C MET A 63 1.36 8.35 4.85
N ASN A 64 2.62 8.31 5.27
CA ASN A 64 3.76 8.52 4.38
C ASN A 64 3.82 7.46 3.27
N GLU A 65 3.62 6.18 3.60
CA GLU A 65 3.63 5.12 2.59
C GLU A 65 2.44 5.24 1.63
N PHE A 66 1.26 5.54 2.18
CA PHE A 66 0.05 5.74 1.40
C PHE A 66 0.17 6.89 0.40
N THR A 67 0.63 8.06 0.85
CA THR A 67 0.82 9.22 -0.02
C THR A 67 1.87 8.96 -1.09
N ASN A 68 3.00 8.33 -0.73
CA ASN A 68 4.06 8.00 -1.69
C ASN A 68 3.57 7.07 -2.80
N ARG A 69 2.76 6.05 -2.47
CA ARG A 69 2.21 5.15 -3.48
C ARG A 69 1.15 5.81 -4.33
N LEU A 70 0.27 6.61 -3.72
CA LEU A 70 -0.76 7.34 -4.44
C LEU A 70 -0.13 8.28 -5.48
N GLU A 71 0.92 9.02 -5.12
CA GLU A 71 1.65 9.88 -6.06
C GLU A 71 2.30 9.09 -7.20
N LYS A 72 2.92 7.95 -6.87
CA LYS A 72 3.58 7.10 -7.87
C LYS A 72 2.58 6.46 -8.85
N GLU A 73 1.51 5.88 -8.33
CA GLU A 73 0.48 5.21 -9.13
C GLU A 73 -0.32 6.21 -9.97
N SER A 74 -0.69 7.36 -9.39
CA SER A 74 -1.40 8.41 -10.14
C SER A 74 -0.57 8.99 -11.29
N LYS A 75 0.73 9.23 -11.07
CA LYS A 75 1.64 9.67 -12.12
C LYS A 75 1.77 8.61 -13.23
N HIS A 76 1.99 7.35 -12.85
CA HIS A 76 2.10 6.25 -13.81
C HIS A 76 0.82 6.09 -14.66
N LEU A 77 -0.35 6.19 -14.01
CA LEU A 77 -1.64 6.16 -14.70
C LEU A 77 -1.78 7.35 -15.66
N ALA A 78 -1.47 8.56 -15.21
CA ALA A 78 -1.55 9.77 -16.04
C ALA A 78 -0.65 9.69 -17.27
N ASP A 79 0.58 9.18 -17.12
CA ASP A 79 1.52 8.99 -18.22
C ASP A 79 1.04 7.91 -19.20
N SER A 80 0.48 6.81 -18.69
CA SER A 80 -0.10 5.74 -19.51
C SER A 80 -1.30 6.22 -20.35
N VAL A 81 -2.17 7.06 -19.75
CA VAL A 81 -3.33 7.64 -20.46
C VAL A 81 -2.88 8.62 -21.54
N LYS A 82 -1.84 9.43 -21.28
CA LYS A 82 -1.26 10.32 -22.29
C LYS A 82 -0.65 9.55 -23.46
N ASP A 83 0.06 8.47 -23.18
CA ASP A 83 0.64 7.62 -24.23
C ASP A 83 -0.46 6.96 -25.07
N LEU A 84 -1.49 6.40 -24.43
CA LEU A 84 -2.66 5.86 -25.12
C LEU A 84 -3.34 6.92 -26.01
N LYS A 85 -3.54 8.12 -25.49
CA LYS A 85 -4.09 9.25 -26.25
C LYS A 85 -3.25 9.52 -27.50
N LYS A 86 -1.93 9.61 -27.36
CA LYS A 86 -1.02 9.84 -28.48
C LYS A 86 -1.11 8.72 -29.52
N GLN A 87 -1.09 7.46 -29.10
CA GLN A 87 -1.24 6.31 -30.00
C GLN A 87 -2.55 6.33 -30.78
N ILE A 88 -3.63 6.83 -30.18
CA ILE A 88 -4.92 7.00 -30.85
C ILE A 88 -4.85 8.15 -31.87
N GLU A 89 -4.29 9.30 -31.48
CA GLU A 89 -4.12 10.47 -32.36
C GLU A 89 -3.24 10.12 -33.58
N ASP A 90 -2.12 9.42 -33.39
CA ASP A 90 -1.22 8.98 -34.46
C ASP A 90 -1.88 7.99 -35.45
N LYS A 91 -2.92 7.25 -35.03
CA LYS A 91 -3.69 6.34 -35.91
C LYS A 91 -4.83 7.01 -36.67
N LEU A 92 -5.28 8.17 -36.19
CA LEU A 92 -6.35 8.94 -36.82
C LEU A 92 -5.83 9.89 -37.91
N HIS A 93 -4.51 10.11 -37.95
CA HIS A 93 -3.79 10.87 -38.97
C HIS A 93 -3.16 9.94 -40.02
#